data_AF-A0A2Z5YST3-F1
#
_entry.id   AF-A0A2Z5YST3-F1
#
_cell.length_a   1.000
_cell.length_b   1.000
_cell.length_c   1.000
_cell.angle_alpha   90.00
_cell.angle_beta   90.00
_cell.angle_gamma   90.00
#
_symmetry.space_group_name_H-M   'P 1'
#
loop_
_entity.id
_entity.type
_entity.pdbx_description
1 polymer ?
#
loop_
_entity_poly.entity_id
_entity_poly.type
_entity_poly.pdbx_seq_one_letter_code
_entity_poly.pdbx_strand_id
1 'polypeptide(L)' 'MGLIKLAALGTLAYVGYKYYEKSQGGSNAAFATGQSGTVRDAGPHATADETSHDWSKTDEESDESFPASDPPGNY' A
#
# COMPACT_ATOMS: atom_id res chain seq x y z
N MET A 1 9.58 -34.13 27.83
CA MET A 1 9.83 -33.88 26.39
C MET A 1 8.77 -32.98 25.71
N GLY A 2 7.52 -32.90 26.19
CA GLY A 2 6.48 -32.07 25.54
C GLY A 2 6.78 -30.56 25.52
N LEU A 3 7.32 -30.02 26.62
CA LEU A 3 7.63 -28.59 26.73
C LEU A 3 8.72 -28.14 25.73
N ILE A 4 9.76 -28.95 25.55
CA ILE A 4 10.85 -28.65 24.59
C ILE A 4 10.29 -28.66 23.16
N LYS A 5 9.38 -29.58 22.84
CA LYS A 5 8.72 -29.63 21.51
C LYS A 5 7.83 -28.41 21.27
N LEU A 6 7.08 -27.97 22.28
CA LEU A 6 6.27 -26.75 22.18
C LEU A 6 7.13 -25.50 22.01
N ALA A 7 8.23 -25.38 22.76
CA ALA A 7 9.17 -24.28 22.62
C ALA A 7 9.82 -24.26 21.22
N ALA A 8 10.21 -25.43 20.69
CA ALA A 8 10.75 -25.55 19.33
C ALA A 8 9.71 -25.16 18.26
N LEU A 9 8.45 -25.57 18.43
CA LEU A 9 7.38 -25.24 17.48
C LEU A 9 7.02 -23.74 17.53
N GLY A 10 6.95 -23.16 18.72
CA GLY A 10 6.69 -21.72 18.90
C GLY A 10 7.81 -20.85 18.32
N THR A 11 9.08 -21.23 18.52
CA THR A 11 10.22 -20.51 17.93
C THR A 11 10.24 -20.59 16.41
N LEU A 12 9.97 -21.77 15.82
CA LEU A 12 9.84 -21.92 14.37
C LEU A 12 8.71 -21.05 13.80
N ALA A 13 7.54 -21.05 14.44
CA ALA A 13 6.41 -20.22 14.05
C ALA A 13 6.76 -18.72 14.12
N TYR A 14 7.40 -18.28 15.20
CA TYR A 14 7.81 -16.89 15.38
C TYR A 14 8.80 -16.42 14.31
N VAL A 15 9.84 -17.22 14.02
CA VAL A 15 10.83 -16.90 12.99
C VAL A 15 10.18 -16.83 11.61
N GLY A 16 9.31 -17.80 11.28
CA GLY A 16 8.55 -17.78 10.02
C GLY A 16 7.67 -16.54 9.89
N TYR A 17 6.94 -16.19 10.95
CA TYR A 17 6.10 -14.98 10.99
C TYR A 17 6.92 -13.70 10.80
N LYS A 18 8.03 -13.54 11.53
CA LYS A 18 8.90 -12.35 11.42
C LYS A 18 9.52 -12.22 10.03
N TYR A 19 9.86 -13.33 9.37
CA TYR A 19 10.35 -13.31 7.99
C TYR A 19 9.26 -12.85 7.01
N TYR A 20 8.04 -13.36 7.16
CA TYR A 20 6.89 -12.95 6.34
C TYR A 20 6.53 -11.47 6.55
N GLU A 21 6.47 -11.01 7.80
CA GLU A 21 6.20 -9.61 8.15
C GLU A 21 7.25 -8.67 7.52
N LYS A 22 8.54 -9.03 7.60
CA LYS A 22 9.61 -8.25 6.96
C LYS A 22 9.49 -8.19 5.43
N SER A 23 8.95 -9.23 4.81
CA SER A 23 8.75 -9.28 3.36
C SER A 23 7.59 -8.40 2.89
N GLN A 24 6.61 -8.11 3.75
CA GLN A 24 5.56 -7.13 3.50
C GLN A 24 6.05 -5.70 3.77
N GLY A 25 7.21 -5.36 3.22
CA GLY A 25 7.88 -4.06 3.40
C GLY A 25 6.88 -2.91 3.31
N GLY A 26 6.97 -1.99 4.28
CA GLY A 26 5.95 -0.98 4.59
C GLY A 26 5.59 -0.04 3.44
N SER A 27 4.78 -0.53 2.51
CA SER A 27 4.07 0.29 1.55
C SER A 27 2.92 0.99 2.26
N ASN A 28 2.71 2.27 1.93
CA ASN A 28 1.54 3.00 2.41
C ASN A 28 0.27 2.26 1.96
N ALA A 29 -0.71 2.11 2.85
CA ALA A 29 -1.92 1.35 2.57
C ALA A 29 -2.71 1.85 1.34
N ALA A 30 -2.54 3.13 0.97
CA ALA A 30 -3.19 3.73 -0.19
C ALA A 30 -2.45 3.52 -1.52
N PHE A 31 -1.22 3.01 -1.50
CA PHE A 31 -0.32 3.03 -2.65
C PHE A 31 -0.41 1.72 -3.43
N ALA A 32 -0.49 1.81 -4.75
CA ALA A 32 -0.35 0.66 -5.62
C ALA A 32 1.04 -0.01 -5.47
N THR A 33 1.14 -1.27 -5.90
CA THR A 33 2.41 -1.99 -5.90
C THR A 33 3.44 -1.25 -6.76
N GLY A 34 4.60 -0.92 -6.18
CA GLY A 34 5.69 -0.22 -6.87
C GLY A 34 5.70 1.31 -6.67
N GLN A 35 4.67 1.88 -6.04
CA GLN A 35 4.63 3.27 -5.64
C GLN A 35 5.45 3.50 -4.34
N SER A 36 6.01 4.69 -4.15
CA SER A 36 6.82 5.04 -2.97
C SER A 36 6.74 6.55 -2.67
N GLY A 37 7.11 6.96 -1.46
CA GLY A 37 7.08 8.36 -1.03
C GLY A 37 5.96 8.68 -0.04
N THR A 38 5.74 9.97 0.21
CA THR A 38 4.73 10.48 1.15
C THR A 38 3.37 10.67 0.49
N VAL A 39 3.36 10.99 -0.80
CA VAL A 39 2.17 11.16 -1.64
C VAL A 39 2.35 10.21 -2.83
N ARG A 40 1.31 9.43 -3.16
CA ARG A 40 1.30 8.55 -4.34
C ARG A 40 1.13 9.38 -5.60
N ASP A 41 1.47 8.79 -6.76
CA ASP A 41 1.07 9.34 -8.05
C ASP A 41 -0.47 9.44 -8.11
N ALA A 42 -0.97 10.32 -8.98
CA ALA A 42 -2.41 10.46 -9.19
C ALA A 42 -2.96 9.30 -10.05
N GLY A 43 -4.27 9.07 -9.93
CA GLY A 43 -4.99 8.16 -10.82
C GLY A 43 -5.32 6.79 -10.21
N PRO A 44 -6.17 6.01 -10.91
CA PRO A 44 -6.65 4.72 -10.43
C PRO A 44 -5.52 3.69 -10.34
N HIS A 45 -4.52 3.76 -11.22
CA HIS A 45 -3.39 2.83 -11.25
C HIS A 45 -2.37 3.04 -10.13
N ALA A 46 -2.41 4.19 -9.47
CA ALA A 46 -1.53 4.52 -8.36
C ALA A 46 -2.15 4.22 -6.98
N THR A 47 -3.43 3.85 -6.94
CA THR A 47 -4.17 3.50 -5.73
C THR A 47 -4.11 1.98 -5.46
N ALA A 48 -4.05 1.58 -4.19
CA ALA A 48 -3.95 0.17 -3.80
C ALA A 48 -5.18 -0.68 -4.19
N ASP A 49 -6.36 -0.09 -4.09
CA ASP A 49 -7.63 -0.75 -4.36
C ASP A 49 -8.10 -0.48 -5.79
N GLU A 50 -8.69 -1.50 -6.42
CA GLU A 50 -9.37 -1.33 -7.69
C GLU A 50 -10.65 -0.50 -7.52
N THR A 51 -10.88 0.45 -8.44
CA THR A 51 -12.06 1.30 -8.42
C THR A 51 -13.24 0.60 -9.08
N SER A 52 -14.44 0.74 -8.50
CA SER A 52 -15.66 0.11 -9.03
C SER A 52 -16.14 0.74 -10.34
N HIS A 53 -15.62 1.91 -10.70
CA HIS A 53 -15.85 2.60 -11.95
C HIS A 53 -14.53 3.06 -12.57
N ASP A 54 -14.55 3.34 -13.86
CA ASP A 54 -13.46 4.02 -14.55
C ASP A 54 -13.37 5.47 -14.08
N TRP A 55 -12.16 6.00 -13.94
CA TRP A 55 -11.97 7.42 -13.62
C TRP A 55 -12.24 8.26 -14.86
N SER A 56 -12.98 9.35 -14.69
CA SER A 56 -13.04 10.40 -15.69
C SER A 56 -11.76 11.25 -15.64
N LYS A 57 -11.49 11.99 -16.72
CA LYS A 57 -10.38 12.96 -16.75
C LYS A 57 -10.46 13.95 -15.58
N THR A 58 -11.67 14.37 -15.22
CA THR A 58 -11.90 15.28 -14.09
C THR A 58 -11.59 14.65 -12.74
N ASP A 59 -11.81 13.34 -12.56
CA ASP A 59 -11.45 12.63 -11.32
C ASP A 59 -9.93 12.59 -11.14
N GLU A 60 -9.20 12.30 -12.22
CA GLU A 60 -7.74 12.26 -12.22
C GLU A 60 -7.13 13.65 -11.99
N GLU A 61 -7.64 14.67 -12.70
CA GLU A 61 -7.22 16.08 -12.48
C GLU A 61 -7.53 16.57 -11.05
N SER A 62 -8.61 16.08 -10.44
CA SER A 62 -8.95 16.39 -9.04
C SER A 62 -7.98 15.73 -8.06
N ASP A 63 -7.54 14.50 -8.33
CA ASP A 63 -6.53 13.79 -7.53
C ASP A 63 -5.14 14.44 -7.67
N GLU A 64 -4.76 14.89 -8.87
CA GLU A 64 -3.53 15.65 -9.14
C GLU A 64 -3.45 16.99 -8.40
N SER A 65 -4.58 17.60 -8.07
CA SER A 65 -4.62 18.87 -7.32
C SER A 65 -4.10 18.72 -5.88
N PHE A 66 -3.97 17.49 -5.36
CA PHE A 66 -3.42 17.24 -4.03
C PHE A 66 -1.89 17.10 -4.05
N PRO A 67 -1.17 17.65 -3.05
CA PRO A 67 -1.66 18.48 -1.94
C PRO A 67 -1.80 19.97 -2.27
N ALA A 68 -1.47 20.38 -3.51
CA ALA A 68 -1.28 21.76 -3.91
C ALA A 68 -2.52 22.66 -3.79
N SER A 69 -3.74 22.11 -3.70
CA SER A 69 -5.03 22.83 -3.60
C SER A 69 -5.33 23.81 -4.75
N ASP A 70 -4.46 23.91 -5.75
CA ASP A 70 -4.69 24.68 -6.96
C ASP A 70 -5.57 23.87 -7.92
N PRO A 71 -6.64 24.46 -8.49
CA PRO A 71 -7.44 23.77 -9.47
C PRO A 71 -6.62 23.48 -10.74
N PRO A 72 -6.94 22.40 -11.46
CA PRO A 72 -6.26 22.04 -12.70
C PRO A 72 -6.35 23.21 -13.71
N GLY A 73 -5.19 23.65 -14.21
CA GLY A 73 -5.04 24.84 -15.07
C GLY A 73 -5.49 24.67 -16.52
N ASN A 74 -6.55 23.90 -16.75
CA ASN A 74 -6.91 23.36 -18.07
C ASN A 74 -8.02 24.18 -18.78
N TYR A 75 -8.12 25.47 -18.47
CA TYR A 75 -9.16 26.39 -18.95
C TYR A 75 -8.96 26.90 -20.38
#